data_AF-A0A3D4UI83-F1
#
_entry.id   AF-A0A3D4UI83-F1
#
_cell.length_a   1.000
_cell.length_b   1.000
_cell.length_c   1.000
_cell.angle_alpha   90.00
_cell.angle_beta   90.00
_cell.angle_gamma   90.00
#
_symmetry.space_group_name_H-M   'P 1'
#
loop_
_entity.id
_entity.type
_entity.pdbx_description
1 polymer ?
#
loop_
_entity_poly.entity_id
_entity_poly.type
_entity_poly.pdbx_seq_one_letter_code
_entity_poly.pdbx_strand_id
1 'polypeptide(L)'
;MNTAHRPILIAALLALLTTTTNAQDTPADTLRGPDVPRESRESIGTTTMNGRFTPVESRPELAAFLLVCDDPEDLAHARQLGSDRIFDLTELLIDEIETLRAITDALASDNAVYAQTLLAQLRLKHDPEMQRDPLRPALEAMLDEDQTQRFHRILSDYWRNWVAANTPEDQQNPAGEPLNRQTNQRIENRLNNQLFQADIARAYEYSLQHYRGAMTAIYEAIEPTPEQRAWIRNRIIEHIKQTRLKATNDQRQALMLEIYHMLDQDRKTKLFAYMTSVALDRN
;
A
#
# COMPACT_ATOMS: atom_id res chain seq x y z
N MET A 1 28.22 -7.94 23.03
CA MET A 1 28.94 -8.59 21.90
C MET A 1 28.18 -9.83 21.48
N ASN A 2 27.44 -9.74 20.37
CA ASN A 2 27.30 -10.77 19.33
C ASN A 2 26.12 -10.42 18.44
N THR A 3 26.46 -9.71 17.38
CA THR A 3 25.70 -9.55 16.15
C THR A 3 25.49 -10.91 15.49
N ALA A 4 24.24 -11.24 15.15
CA ALA A 4 23.95 -12.33 14.22
C ALA A 4 23.15 -11.76 13.04
N HIS A 5 23.90 -11.33 12.02
CA HIS A 5 23.41 -11.19 10.66
C HIS A 5 22.98 -12.56 10.15
N ARG A 6 21.81 -12.67 9.51
CA ARG A 6 21.48 -13.81 8.65
C ARG A 6 21.29 -13.32 7.21
N PRO A 7 21.99 -13.94 6.24
CA PRO A 7 22.00 -13.51 4.85
C PRO A 7 20.81 -14.05 4.03
N ILE A 8 20.56 -13.33 2.95
CA ILE A 8 19.75 -13.69 1.78
C ILE A 8 20.24 -15.02 1.19
N LEU A 9 19.31 -15.90 0.80
CA LEU A 9 19.59 -17.09 -0.01
C LEU A 9 18.57 -17.20 -1.15
N ILE A 10 19.03 -16.83 -2.35
CA ILE A 10 18.49 -17.25 -3.64
C ILE A 10 19.12 -18.61 -3.96
N ALA A 11 18.32 -19.62 -4.28
CA ALA A 11 18.79 -20.81 -4.99
C ALA A 11 17.64 -21.50 -5.75
N ALA A 12 17.84 -21.61 -7.06
CA ALA A 12 17.12 -22.48 -7.98
C ALA A 12 17.69 -23.91 -7.96
N LEU A 13 17.15 -24.78 -8.85
CA LEU A 13 17.39 -26.21 -9.08
C LEU A 13 16.57 -27.14 -8.15
N LEU A 14 15.92 -28.22 -8.60
CA LEU A 14 16.29 -29.16 -9.66
C LEU A 14 15.05 -29.99 -10.08
N ALA A 15 15.00 -30.39 -11.35
CA ALA A 15 14.08 -31.39 -11.87
C ALA A 15 14.39 -32.80 -11.32
N LEU A 16 13.36 -33.60 -11.09
CA LEU A 16 13.45 -35.05 -11.19
C LEU A 16 12.17 -35.64 -11.81
N LEU A 17 12.39 -36.35 -12.92
CA LEU A 17 11.42 -37.16 -13.64
C LEU A 17 10.93 -38.34 -12.79
N THR A 18 9.67 -38.74 -12.97
CA THR A 18 9.28 -40.17 -13.02
C THR A 18 8.01 -40.37 -13.85
N THR A 19 8.20 -41.05 -14.99
CA THR A 19 7.38 -42.11 -15.60
C THR A 19 5.85 -42.00 -15.67
N THR A 20 5.42 -41.77 -16.91
CA THR A 20 4.27 -42.32 -17.66
C THR A 20 3.47 -43.47 -17.04
N THR A 21 2.15 -43.26 -16.93
CA THR A 21 1.15 -44.31 -17.06
C THR A 21 0.17 -43.90 -18.16
N ASN A 22 0.20 -44.62 -19.28
CA ASN A 22 -0.77 -44.50 -20.37
C ASN A 22 -2.14 -44.98 -19.88
N ALA A 23 -3.13 -44.09 -19.89
CA ALA A 23 -4.54 -44.45 -19.83
C ALA A 23 -5.17 -44.14 -21.19
N GLN A 24 -5.95 -45.11 -21.66
CA GLN A 24 -6.38 -45.32 -23.03
C GLN A 24 -7.36 -44.24 -23.56
N ASP A 25 -7.25 -44.03 -24.86
CA ASP A 25 -8.11 -43.21 -25.71
C ASP A 25 -9.61 -43.45 -25.49
N THR A 26 -10.33 -42.35 -25.25
CA THR A 26 -11.72 -42.18 -25.68
C THR A 26 -11.71 -41.00 -26.66
N PRO A 27 -12.26 -41.09 -27.89
CA PRO A 27 -12.28 -39.96 -28.82
C PRO A 27 -13.39 -39.01 -28.40
N ALA A 28 -13.13 -38.25 -27.33
CA ALA A 28 -13.96 -37.14 -26.88
C ALA A 28 -13.18 -35.86 -27.17
N ASP A 29 -13.59 -35.15 -28.23
CA ASP A 29 -13.48 -33.70 -28.43
C ASP A 29 -12.31 -33.00 -27.70
N THR A 30 -11.07 -33.42 -28.00
CA THR A 30 -9.89 -33.23 -27.13
C THR A 30 -9.19 -31.89 -27.32
N LEU A 31 -9.84 -30.93 -27.99
CA LEU A 31 -9.33 -29.56 -28.19
C LEU A 31 -10.26 -28.49 -27.66
N ARG A 32 -11.34 -28.86 -26.95
CA ARG A 32 -12.12 -27.89 -26.20
C ARG A 32 -11.45 -27.72 -24.84
N GLY A 33 -10.75 -26.60 -24.66
CA GLY A 33 -10.24 -26.20 -23.35
C GLY A 33 -11.36 -26.22 -22.30
N PRO A 34 -11.03 -26.34 -21.00
CA PRO A 34 -12.04 -26.36 -19.95
C PRO A 34 -12.97 -25.15 -20.09
N ASP A 35 -14.27 -25.41 -20.11
CA ASP A 35 -15.29 -24.35 -20.24
C ASP A 35 -15.30 -23.56 -18.92
N VAL A 36 -14.51 -22.49 -18.89
CA VAL A 36 -14.42 -21.62 -17.72
C VAL A 36 -15.78 -20.91 -17.60
N PRO A 37 -16.52 -21.08 -16.50
CA PRO A 37 -17.81 -20.42 -16.30
C PRO A 37 -17.69 -18.93 -16.61
N ARG A 38 -18.69 -18.33 -17.29
CA ARG A 38 -18.67 -16.90 -17.62
C ARG A 38 -18.48 -16.02 -16.38
N GLU A 39 -18.97 -16.46 -15.23
CA GLU A 39 -18.82 -15.82 -13.92
C GLU A 39 -17.34 -15.64 -13.51
N SER A 40 -16.47 -16.58 -13.87
CA SER A 40 -15.03 -16.47 -13.63
C SER A 40 -14.31 -15.47 -14.54
N ARG A 41 -14.93 -15.01 -15.64
CA ARG A 41 -14.34 -14.00 -16.53
C ARG A 41 -14.51 -12.56 -16.02
N GLU A 42 -15.44 -12.34 -15.09
CA GLU A 42 -15.74 -11.01 -14.54
C GLU A 42 -15.23 -10.84 -13.09
N SER A 43 -14.37 -11.73 -12.59
CA SER A 43 -13.78 -11.59 -11.27
C SER A 43 -12.52 -10.73 -11.30
N ILE A 44 -12.42 -9.77 -10.37
CA ILE A 44 -11.23 -8.90 -10.19
C ILE A 44 -10.12 -9.55 -9.36
N GLY A 45 -10.31 -10.77 -8.85
CA GLY A 45 -9.29 -11.55 -8.15
C GLY A 45 -9.03 -12.87 -8.85
N THR A 46 -7.81 -13.41 -8.74
CA THR A 46 -7.46 -14.68 -9.38
C THR A 46 -7.35 -15.78 -8.34
N THR A 47 -8.04 -16.91 -8.55
CA THR A 47 -7.82 -18.12 -7.77
C THR A 47 -6.82 -19.01 -8.52
N THR A 48 -5.68 -19.26 -7.89
CA THR A 48 -4.66 -20.17 -8.42
C THR A 48 -5.17 -21.62 -8.47
N MET A 49 -4.52 -22.48 -9.25
CA MET A 49 -4.85 -23.92 -9.31
C MET A 49 -4.80 -24.63 -7.95
N ASN A 50 -4.07 -24.07 -6.98
CA ASN A 50 -3.99 -24.57 -5.62
C ASN A 50 -5.14 -24.08 -4.72
N GLY A 51 -6.17 -23.44 -5.30
CA GLY A 51 -7.31 -22.87 -4.56
C GLY A 51 -6.98 -21.57 -3.81
N ARG A 52 -5.76 -21.04 -3.92
CA ARG A 52 -5.38 -19.80 -3.24
C ARG A 52 -5.88 -18.58 -4.02
N PHE A 53 -6.68 -17.74 -3.36
CA PHE A 53 -7.12 -16.46 -3.88
C PHE A 53 -6.00 -15.42 -3.80
N THR A 54 -5.79 -14.69 -4.89
CA THR A 54 -4.87 -13.56 -4.99
C THR A 54 -5.69 -12.28 -5.13
N PRO A 55 -5.62 -11.36 -4.17
CA PRO A 55 -6.33 -10.09 -4.25
C PRO A 55 -5.77 -9.20 -5.35
N VAL A 56 -6.57 -8.25 -5.82
CA VAL A 56 -6.10 -7.22 -6.74
C VAL A 56 -5.15 -6.26 -6.02
N GLU A 57 -4.12 -5.77 -6.72
CA GLU A 57 -3.12 -4.85 -6.14
C GLU A 57 -3.70 -3.45 -5.86
N SER A 58 -4.67 -3.02 -6.65
CA SER A 58 -5.39 -1.76 -6.48
C SER A 58 -6.58 -1.88 -5.54
N ARG A 59 -7.32 -0.78 -5.36
CA ARG A 59 -8.61 -0.82 -4.70
C ARG A 59 -9.62 -1.66 -5.51
N PRO A 60 -10.36 -2.60 -4.89
CA PRO A 60 -11.31 -3.45 -5.59
C PRO A 60 -12.44 -2.66 -6.26
N GLU A 61 -12.85 -1.53 -5.68
CA GLU A 61 -13.85 -0.62 -6.25
C GLU A 61 -13.42 -0.10 -7.62
N LEU A 62 -12.18 0.38 -7.73
CA LEU A 62 -11.65 0.86 -9.01
C LEU A 62 -11.51 -0.29 -9.99
N ALA A 63 -10.99 -1.44 -9.56
CA ALA A 63 -10.82 -2.60 -10.43
C ALA A 63 -12.17 -3.11 -10.99
N ALA A 64 -13.21 -3.18 -10.14
CA ALA A 64 -14.54 -3.61 -10.56
C ALA A 64 -15.18 -2.59 -11.50
N PHE A 65 -15.00 -1.29 -11.26
CA PHE A 65 -15.49 -0.25 -12.14
C PHE A 65 -14.87 -0.33 -13.54
N LEU A 66 -13.54 -0.51 -13.62
CA LEU A 66 -12.81 -0.64 -14.89
C LEU A 66 -13.22 -1.87 -15.72
N LEU A 67 -13.83 -2.88 -15.10
CA LEU A 67 -14.36 -4.05 -15.83
C LEU A 67 -15.77 -3.84 -16.37
N VAL A 68 -16.55 -2.93 -15.79
CA VAL A 68 -17.97 -2.75 -16.08
C VAL A 68 -18.22 -1.53 -16.96
N CYS A 69 -17.44 -0.46 -16.77
CA CYS A 69 -17.57 0.78 -17.50
C CYS A 69 -16.83 0.72 -18.85
N ASP A 70 -17.53 1.03 -19.94
CA ASP A 70 -16.96 1.11 -21.28
C ASP A 70 -16.66 2.56 -21.72
N ASP A 71 -17.22 3.57 -21.03
CA ASP A 71 -17.05 4.99 -21.39
C ASP A 71 -15.64 5.49 -21.03
N PRO A 72 -14.83 5.97 -22.01
CA PRO A 72 -13.48 6.46 -21.74
C PRO A 72 -13.42 7.69 -20.83
N GLU A 73 -14.44 8.56 -20.81
CA GLU A 73 -14.47 9.75 -19.95
C GLU A 73 -14.66 9.35 -18.49
N ASP A 74 -15.63 8.46 -18.23
CA ASP A 74 -15.87 7.93 -16.89
C ASP A 74 -14.69 7.10 -16.38
N LEU A 75 -14.03 6.33 -17.25
CA LEU A 75 -12.79 5.62 -16.90
C LEU A 75 -11.66 6.59 -16.51
N ALA A 76 -11.56 7.75 -17.16
CA ALA A 76 -10.59 8.77 -16.77
C ALA A 76 -10.95 9.42 -15.43
N HIS A 77 -12.23 9.70 -15.20
CA HIS A 77 -12.72 10.25 -13.94
C HIS A 77 -12.51 9.27 -12.77
N ALA A 78 -12.76 7.97 -12.96
CA ALA A 78 -12.50 6.95 -11.95
C ALA A 78 -11.01 6.87 -11.55
N ARG A 79 -10.10 7.01 -12.53
CA ARG A 79 -8.65 7.11 -12.24
C ARG A 79 -8.33 8.36 -11.42
N GLN A 80 -8.95 9.49 -11.77
CA GLN A 80 -8.79 10.74 -11.02
C GLN A 80 -9.27 10.59 -9.56
N LEU A 81 -10.43 9.96 -9.32
CA LEU A 81 -10.90 9.67 -7.95
C LEU A 81 -9.88 8.85 -7.13
N GLY A 82 -9.24 7.87 -7.78
CA GLY A 82 -8.16 7.10 -7.16
C GLY A 82 -6.96 7.99 -6.78
N SER A 83 -6.55 8.90 -7.68
CA SER A 83 -5.48 9.85 -7.44
C SER A 83 -5.83 10.88 -6.35
N ASP A 84 -7.05 11.43 -6.37
CA ASP A 84 -7.54 12.40 -5.39
C ASP A 84 -7.55 11.79 -3.99
N ARG A 85 -7.99 10.54 -3.86
CA ARG A 85 -7.92 9.82 -2.58
C ARG A 85 -6.49 9.70 -2.04
N ILE A 86 -5.53 9.38 -2.90
CA ILE A 86 -4.10 9.30 -2.50
C ILE A 86 -3.56 10.68 -2.12
N PHE A 87 -4.04 11.73 -2.79
CA PHE A 87 -3.71 13.11 -2.46
C PHE A 87 -4.29 13.51 -1.09
N ASP A 88 -5.56 13.22 -0.80
CA ASP A 88 -6.18 13.47 0.50
C ASP A 88 -5.46 12.74 1.64
N LEU A 89 -5.06 11.49 1.40
CA LEU A 89 -4.23 10.73 2.34
C LEU A 89 -2.85 11.37 2.51
N THR A 90 -2.26 11.91 1.45
CA THR A 90 -1.00 12.63 1.53
C THR A 90 -1.13 13.87 2.42
N GLU A 91 -2.18 14.66 2.26
CA GLU A 91 -2.45 15.83 3.10
C GLU A 91 -2.64 15.43 4.57
N LEU A 92 -3.40 14.36 4.82
CA LEU A 92 -3.55 13.79 6.15
C LEU A 92 -2.20 13.37 6.75
N LEU A 93 -1.35 12.67 5.98
CA LEU A 93 -0.03 12.24 6.46
C LEU A 93 0.89 13.41 6.78
N ILE A 94 0.77 14.53 6.07
CA ILE A 94 1.50 15.77 6.40
C ILE A 94 1.01 16.34 7.74
N ASP A 95 -0.30 16.42 7.93
CA ASP A 95 -0.89 16.90 9.19
C ASP A 95 -0.50 16.01 10.38
N GLU A 96 -0.52 14.70 10.13
CA GLU A 96 -0.32 13.61 11.10
C GLU A 96 1.09 13.01 11.07
N ILE A 97 2.09 13.76 10.61
CA ILE A 97 3.47 13.27 10.45
C ILE A 97 4.10 12.78 11.77
N GLU A 98 3.70 13.34 12.92
CA GLU A 98 4.12 12.84 14.23
C GLU A 98 3.45 11.50 14.58
N THR A 99 2.18 11.31 14.21
CA THR A 99 1.47 10.03 14.35
C THR A 99 2.11 8.97 13.46
N LEU A 100 2.45 9.32 12.22
CA LEU A 100 3.17 8.43 11.31
C LEU A 100 4.54 8.02 11.89
N ARG A 101 5.26 8.97 12.47
CA ARG A 101 6.51 8.68 13.17
C ARG A 101 6.28 7.70 14.33
N ALA A 102 5.29 7.97 15.19
CA ALA A 102 4.97 7.08 16.30
C ALA A 102 4.61 5.66 15.83
N ILE A 103 3.92 5.53 14.69
CA ILE A 103 3.67 4.23 14.03
C ILE A 103 5.00 3.56 13.65
N THR A 104 5.90 4.28 12.96
CA THR A 104 7.19 3.70 12.55
C THR A 104 8.09 3.32 13.72
N ASP A 105 8.12 4.12 14.79
CA ASP A 105 8.91 3.87 16.00
C ASP A 105 8.34 2.64 16.74
N ALA A 106 7.02 2.50 16.79
CA ALA A 106 6.35 1.34 17.37
C ALA A 106 6.64 0.04 16.60
N LEU A 107 6.61 0.08 15.27
CA LEU A 107 6.96 -1.07 14.42
C LEU A 107 8.44 -1.46 14.58
N ALA A 108 9.35 -0.48 14.64
CA ALA A 108 10.78 -0.74 14.84
C ALA A 108 11.08 -1.35 16.22
N SER A 109 10.24 -1.07 17.22
CA SER A 109 10.37 -1.56 18.60
C SER A 109 9.53 -2.82 18.89
N ASP A 110 9.05 -3.51 17.85
CA ASP A 110 8.18 -4.70 17.94
C ASP A 110 6.87 -4.50 18.74
N ASN A 111 6.37 -3.27 18.80
CA ASN A 111 5.11 -2.92 19.44
C ASN A 111 3.97 -2.80 18.42
N ALA A 112 3.67 -3.92 17.76
CA ALA A 112 2.68 -4.00 16.69
C ALA A 112 1.26 -3.56 17.13
N VAL A 113 0.88 -3.83 18.38
CA VAL A 113 -0.45 -3.47 18.92
C VAL A 113 -0.62 -1.96 19.01
N TYR A 114 0.41 -1.25 19.48
CA TYR A 114 0.37 0.20 19.55
C TYR A 114 0.36 0.83 18.15
N ALA A 115 1.17 0.31 17.22
CA ALA A 115 1.16 0.73 15.82
C ALA A 115 -0.23 0.56 15.17
N GLN A 116 -0.88 -0.59 15.39
CA GLN A 116 -2.24 -0.84 14.89
C GLN A 116 -3.27 0.12 15.49
N THR A 117 -3.12 0.48 16.77
CA THR A 117 -4.01 1.45 17.43
C THR A 117 -3.88 2.83 16.79
N LEU A 118 -2.67 3.29 16.54
CA LEU A 118 -2.41 4.57 15.86
C LEU A 118 -2.92 4.57 14.42
N LEU A 119 -2.72 3.48 13.67
CA LEU A 119 -3.27 3.32 12.32
C LEU A 119 -4.80 3.38 12.32
N ALA A 120 -5.46 2.75 13.30
CA ALA A 120 -6.90 2.81 13.44
C ALA A 120 -7.39 4.24 13.75
N GLN A 121 -6.67 4.99 14.59
CA GLN A 121 -6.97 6.40 14.86
C GLN A 121 -6.81 7.27 13.61
N LEU A 122 -5.74 7.07 12.84
CA LEU A 122 -5.50 7.76 11.58
C LEU A 122 -6.63 7.47 10.58
N ARG A 123 -7.07 6.21 10.52
CA ARG A 123 -8.20 5.80 9.70
C ARG A 123 -9.48 6.51 10.11
N LEU A 124 -9.82 6.51 11.39
CA LEU A 124 -11.02 7.17 11.90
C LEU A 124 -11.02 8.67 11.61
N LYS A 125 -9.85 9.30 11.60
CA LYS A 125 -9.69 10.71 11.23
C LYS A 125 -9.92 10.95 9.74
N HIS A 126 -9.47 10.05 8.88
CA HIS A 126 -9.65 10.14 7.43
C HIS A 126 -11.08 9.80 6.99
N ASP A 127 -11.63 8.72 7.55
CA ASP A 127 -12.90 8.11 7.18
C ASP A 127 -13.66 7.74 8.49
N PRO A 128 -14.41 8.70 9.07
CA PRO A 128 -15.14 8.48 10.32
C PRO A 128 -16.21 7.38 10.23
N GLU A 129 -16.77 7.18 9.04
CA GLU A 129 -17.79 6.16 8.78
C GLU A 129 -17.17 4.77 8.61
N MET A 130 -15.84 4.69 8.48
CA MET A 130 -15.08 3.46 8.27
C MET A 130 -15.67 2.60 7.15
N GLN A 131 -16.05 3.26 6.05
CA GLN A 131 -16.67 2.60 4.93
C GLN A 131 -15.76 1.49 4.40
N ARG A 132 -16.36 0.38 4.00
CA ARG A 132 -15.64 -0.68 3.31
C ARG A 132 -15.14 -0.22 1.95
N ASP A 133 -16.06 0.37 1.21
CA ASP A 133 -15.87 0.76 -0.17
C ASP A 133 -16.05 2.28 -0.32
N PRO A 134 -15.11 3.13 0.14
CA PRO A 134 -15.25 4.59 0.18
C PRO A 134 -15.43 5.23 -1.21
N LEU A 135 -14.91 4.61 -2.27
CA LEU A 135 -15.04 5.14 -3.64
C LEU A 135 -16.37 4.73 -4.29
N ARG A 136 -17.08 3.77 -3.70
CA ARG A 136 -18.28 3.16 -4.30
C ARG A 136 -19.38 4.17 -4.63
N PRO A 137 -19.79 5.10 -3.74
CA PRO A 137 -20.87 6.02 -4.06
C PRO A 137 -20.58 6.94 -5.26
N ALA A 138 -19.33 7.39 -5.40
CA ALA A 138 -18.92 8.24 -6.51
C ALA A 138 -18.86 7.46 -7.84
N LEU A 139 -18.39 6.21 -7.80
CA LEU A 139 -18.33 5.34 -8.97
C LEU A 139 -19.73 4.90 -9.43
N GLU A 140 -20.63 4.57 -8.51
CA GLU A 140 -22.02 4.21 -8.84
C GLU A 140 -22.75 5.33 -9.57
N ALA A 141 -22.44 6.60 -9.27
CA ALA A 141 -23.07 7.74 -9.92
C ALA A 141 -22.71 7.89 -11.42
N MET A 142 -21.68 7.18 -11.90
CA MET A 142 -21.25 7.16 -13.30
C MET A 142 -21.82 5.95 -14.07
N LEU A 143 -22.48 5.01 -13.39
CA LEU A 143 -22.95 3.77 -14.01
C LEU A 143 -24.46 3.83 -14.28
N ASP A 144 -24.90 3.16 -15.33
CA ASP A 144 -26.32 2.84 -15.51
C ASP A 144 -26.78 1.74 -14.53
N GLU A 145 -28.07 1.41 -14.55
CA GLU A 145 -28.65 0.44 -13.62
C GLU A 145 -28.09 -0.98 -13.80
N ASP A 146 -27.89 -1.44 -15.04
CA ASP A 146 -27.36 -2.78 -15.32
C ASP A 146 -25.88 -2.88 -14.90
N GLN A 147 -25.11 -1.85 -15.26
CA GLN A 147 -23.72 -1.70 -14.84
C GLN A 147 -23.61 -1.65 -13.31
N THR A 148 -24.48 -0.90 -12.63
CA THR A 148 -24.49 -0.83 -11.16
C THR A 148 -24.71 -2.21 -10.53
N GLN A 149 -25.66 -3.00 -11.05
CA GLN A 149 -25.91 -4.36 -10.56
C GLN A 149 -24.70 -5.28 -10.80
N ARG A 150 -24.07 -5.20 -11.98
CA ARG A 150 -22.85 -5.96 -12.29
C ARG A 150 -21.69 -5.56 -11.38
N PHE A 151 -21.50 -4.26 -11.15
CA PHE A 151 -20.49 -3.70 -10.25
C PHE A 151 -20.66 -4.22 -8.81
N HIS A 152 -21.89 -4.20 -8.28
CA HIS A 152 -22.20 -4.73 -6.95
C HIS A 152 -21.92 -6.22 -6.82
N ARG A 153 -22.29 -6.99 -7.85
CA ARG A 153 -22.04 -8.44 -7.89
C ARG A 153 -20.53 -8.72 -7.84
N ILE A 154 -19.75 -8.08 -8.71
CA ILE A 154 -18.30 -8.28 -8.79
C ILE A 154 -17.62 -7.94 -7.46
N LEU A 155 -18.00 -6.82 -6.84
CA LEU A 155 -17.45 -6.43 -5.53
C LEU A 155 -17.85 -7.40 -4.41
N SER A 156 -19.11 -7.83 -4.38
CA SER A 156 -19.60 -8.77 -3.37
C SER A 156 -18.91 -10.14 -3.49
N ASP A 157 -18.71 -10.59 -4.73
CA ASP A 157 -18.02 -11.85 -5.03
C ASP A 157 -16.53 -11.76 -4.65
N TYR A 158 -15.87 -10.64 -4.97
CA TYR A 158 -14.48 -10.38 -4.56
C TYR A 158 -14.33 -10.46 -3.03
N TRP A 159 -15.16 -9.73 -2.28
CA TRP A 159 -15.09 -9.71 -0.82
C TRP A 159 -15.40 -11.08 -0.21
N ARG A 160 -16.41 -11.79 -0.73
CA ARG A 160 -16.74 -13.15 -0.29
C ARG A 160 -15.55 -14.09 -0.47
N ASN A 161 -14.91 -14.08 -1.64
CA ASN A 161 -13.76 -14.94 -1.94
C ASN A 161 -12.53 -14.55 -1.10
N TRP A 162 -12.30 -13.26 -0.90
CA TRP A 162 -11.15 -12.78 -0.14
C TRP A 162 -11.27 -13.09 1.36
N VAL A 163 -12.47 -12.92 1.92
CA VAL A 163 -12.79 -13.33 3.30
C VAL A 163 -12.64 -14.84 3.45
N ALA A 164 -13.24 -15.64 2.55
CA ALA A 164 -13.13 -17.09 2.60
C ALA A 164 -11.67 -17.58 2.58
N ALA A 165 -10.83 -17.00 1.72
CA ALA A 165 -9.41 -17.32 1.63
C ALA A 165 -8.57 -16.87 2.85
N ASN A 166 -9.12 -16.01 3.70
CA ASN A 166 -8.48 -15.50 4.91
C ASN A 166 -9.09 -16.07 6.20
N THR A 167 -10.04 -16.99 6.07
CA THR A 167 -10.62 -17.72 7.19
C THR A 167 -9.68 -18.83 7.63
N PRO A 168 -9.29 -18.88 8.93
CA PRO A 168 -8.50 -19.98 9.49
C PRO A 168 -9.15 -21.34 9.23
N GLU A 169 -8.35 -22.37 8.93
CA GLU A 169 -8.84 -23.72 8.60
C GLU A 169 -9.72 -24.33 9.70
N ASP A 170 -9.40 -24.07 10.97
CA ASP A 170 -10.16 -24.50 12.15
C ASP A 170 -11.55 -23.84 12.26
N GLN A 171 -11.76 -22.74 11.54
CA GLN A 171 -13.02 -22.02 11.47
C GLN A 171 -13.76 -22.28 10.15
N GLN A 172 -13.14 -22.97 9.19
CA GLN A 172 -13.80 -23.33 7.95
C GLN A 172 -14.87 -24.39 8.22
N ASN A 173 -16.10 -24.08 7.83
CA ASN A 173 -17.17 -25.07 7.91
C ASN A 173 -16.90 -26.19 6.89
N PRO A 174 -16.83 -27.46 7.31
CA PRO A 174 -16.60 -28.59 6.39
C PRO A 174 -17.74 -28.76 5.38
N ALA A 175 -18.92 -28.20 5.65
CA ALA A 175 -20.08 -28.18 4.76
C ALA A 175 -20.13 -26.96 3.82
N GLY A 176 -19.15 -26.04 3.88
CA GLY A 176 -19.17 -24.79 3.11
C GLY A 176 -20.21 -23.76 3.60
N GLU A 177 -20.77 -23.97 4.80
CA GLU A 177 -21.76 -23.05 5.38
C GLU A 177 -21.13 -21.69 5.72
N PRO A 178 -21.87 -20.58 5.55
CA PRO A 178 -21.38 -19.26 5.89
C PRO A 178 -20.98 -19.18 7.36
N LEU A 179 -19.77 -18.68 7.61
CA LEU A 179 -19.26 -18.41 8.95
C LEU A 179 -20.23 -17.55 9.76
N ASN A 180 -20.11 -17.60 11.09
CA ASN A 180 -20.80 -16.66 11.97
C ASN A 180 -20.56 -15.22 11.47
N ARG A 181 -21.65 -14.44 11.33
CA ARG A 181 -21.63 -13.04 10.88
C ARG A 181 -20.56 -12.21 11.61
N GLN A 182 -20.36 -12.44 12.91
CA GLN A 182 -19.36 -11.72 13.69
C GLN A 182 -17.91 -12.05 13.25
N THR A 183 -17.63 -13.31 12.93
CA THR A 183 -16.30 -13.74 12.45
C THR A 183 -16.01 -13.15 11.08
N ASN A 184 -16.97 -13.23 10.15
CA ASN A 184 -16.86 -12.60 8.83
C ASN A 184 -16.57 -11.12 8.93
N GLN A 185 -17.34 -10.40 9.75
CA GLN A 185 -17.17 -8.95 9.92
C GLN A 185 -15.78 -8.60 10.50
N ARG A 186 -15.23 -9.41 11.41
CA ARG A 186 -13.87 -9.21 11.93
C ARG A 186 -12.81 -9.39 10.85
N ILE A 187 -12.94 -10.43 10.02
CA ILE A 187 -12.02 -10.69 8.91
C ILE A 187 -12.12 -9.56 7.89
N GLU A 188 -13.32 -9.19 7.49
CA GLU A 188 -13.59 -8.08 6.57
C GLU A 188 -12.99 -6.76 7.07
N ASN A 189 -13.19 -6.41 8.34
CA ASN A 189 -12.60 -5.22 8.95
C ASN A 189 -11.07 -5.26 8.93
N ARG A 190 -10.47 -6.42 9.21
CA ARG A 190 -9.01 -6.62 9.13
C ARG A 190 -8.50 -6.42 7.70
N LEU A 191 -9.16 -7.00 6.71
CA LEU A 191 -8.78 -6.88 5.30
C LEU A 191 -8.95 -5.43 4.79
N ASN A 192 -10.03 -4.77 5.18
CA ASN A 192 -10.26 -3.36 4.86
C ASN A 192 -9.18 -2.45 5.49
N ASN A 193 -8.77 -2.73 6.74
CA ASN A 193 -7.62 -2.06 7.34
C ASN A 193 -6.31 -2.30 6.58
N GLN A 194 -6.11 -3.48 5.98
CA GLN A 194 -4.95 -3.76 5.14
C GLN A 194 -4.97 -2.95 3.84
N LEU A 195 -6.14 -2.80 3.20
CA LEU A 195 -6.30 -1.89 2.04
C LEU A 195 -5.95 -0.45 2.41
N PHE A 196 -6.43 0.03 3.56
CA PHE A 196 -6.10 1.36 4.03
C PHE A 196 -4.60 1.55 4.30
N GLN A 197 -3.93 0.54 4.88
CA GLN A 197 -2.46 0.56 5.04
C GLN A 197 -1.73 0.61 3.70
N ALA A 198 -2.22 -0.11 2.68
CA ALA A 198 -1.66 -0.06 1.33
C ALA A 198 -1.87 1.32 0.68
N ASP A 199 -3.02 1.96 0.91
CA ASP A 199 -3.26 3.34 0.46
C ASP A 199 -2.31 4.33 1.15
N ILE A 200 -2.06 4.19 2.46
CA ILE A 200 -1.06 4.99 3.20
C ILE A 200 0.35 4.78 2.63
N ALA A 201 0.74 3.53 2.37
CA ALA A 201 2.05 3.23 1.83
C ALA A 201 2.26 3.92 0.47
N ARG A 202 1.26 3.83 -0.43
CA ARG A 202 1.27 4.53 -1.72
C ARG A 202 1.31 6.05 -1.56
N ALA A 203 0.51 6.63 -0.65
CA ALA A 203 0.55 8.06 -0.36
C ALA A 203 1.93 8.50 0.17
N TYR A 204 2.54 7.71 1.05
CA TYR A 204 3.87 7.97 1.58
C TYR A 204 4.97 7.91 0.50
N GLU A 205 4.93 6.89 -0.36
CA GLU A 205 5.86 6.72 -1.49
C GLU A 205 5.79 7.91 -2.44
N TYR A 206 4.58 8.35 -2.79
CA TYR A 206 4.37 9.47 -3.69
C TYR A 206 4.88 10.81 -3.15
N SER A 207 4.87 10.99 -1.83
CA SER A 207 4.98 12.32 -1.21
C SER A 207 6.21 12.53 -0.32
N LEU A 208 6.51 11.59 0.57
CA LEU A 208 7.49 11.75 1.64
C LEU A 208 8.79 10.95 1.39
N GLN A 209 8.78 10.01 0.45
CA GLN A 209 9.96 9.18 0.13
C GLN A 209 11.17 10.03 -0.28
N HIS A 210 10.96 11.08 -1.08
CA HIS A 210 12.04 11.98 -1.50
C HIS A 210 12.70 12.67 -0.29
N TYR A 211 11.88 13.20 0.63
CA TYR A 211 12.37 13.86 1.85
C TYR A 211 13.10 12.89 2.77
N ARG A 212 12.60 11.66 2.91
CA ARG A 212 13.29 10.60 3.67
C ARG A 212 14.66 10.29 3.06
N GLY A 213 14.73 10.11 1.73
CA GLY A 213 16.00 9.84 1.04
C GLY A 213 17.01 10.99 1.23
N ALA A 214 16.56 12.24 1.06
CA ALA A 214 17.40 13.41 1.29
C ALA A 214 17.90 13.50 2.74
N MET A 215 17.03 13.25 3.72
CA MET A 215 17.42 13.20 5.14
C MET A 215 18.45 12.11 5.43
N THR A 216 18.22 10.89 4.94
CA THR A 216 19.15 9.77 5.12
C THR A 216 20.52 10.12 4.56
N ALA A 217 20.58 10.66 3.34
CA ALA A 217 21.85 11.06 2.73
C ALA A 217 22.57 12.17 3.51
N ILE A 218 21.82 13.17 4.01
CA ILE A 218 22.39 14.20 4.91
C ILE A 218 22.93 13.57 6.19
N TYR A 219 22.18 12.67 6.83
CA TYR A 219 22.60 12.03 8.09
C TYR A 219 23.82 11.13 7.93
N GLU A 220 23.92 10.40 6.82
CA GLU A 220 25.09 9.59 6.49
C GLU A 220 26.32 10.46 6.23
N ALA A 221 26.15 11.60 5.56
CA ALA A 221 27.25 12.51 5.25
C ALA A 221 27.81 13.23 6.49
N ILE A 222 26.95 13.72 7.38
CA ILE A 222 27.36 14.62 8.47
C ILE A 222 27.48 13.93 9.83
N GLU A 223 26.92 12.73 10.00
CA GLU A 223 26.89 11.99 11.27
C GLU A 223 26.43 12.86 12.46
N PRO A 224 25.21 13.42 12.42
CA PRO A 224 24.76 14.40 13.40
C PRO A 224 24.63 13.77 14.79
N THR A 225 24.85 14.55 15.85
CA THR A 225 24.55 14.10 17.22
C THR A 225 23.06 13.78 17.37
N PRO A 226 22.63 13.01 18.39
CA PRO A 226 21.21 12.73 18.63
C PRO A 226 20.35 14.00 18.71
N GLU A 227 20.87 15.06 19.34
CA GLU A 227 20.19 16.35 19.50
C GLU A 227 20.08 17.08 18.17
N GLN A 228 21.17 17.15 17.39
CA GLN A 228 21.15 17.73 16.04
C GLN A 228 20.20 16.97 15.12
N ARG A 229 20.20 15.63 15.20
CA ARG A 229 19.29 14.78 14.42
C ARG A 229 17.83 15.08 14.74
N ALA A 230 17.49 15.19 16.02
CA ALA A 230 16.14 15.56 16.45
C ALA A 230 15.75 16.96 15.97
N TRP A 231 16.65 17.93 16.07
CA TRP A 231 16.42 19.31 15.61
C TRP A 231 16.20 19.38 14.09
N ILE A 232 17.08 18.76 13.30
CA ILE A 232 16.99 18.74 11.83
C ILE A 232 15.66 18.12 11.41
N ARG A 233 15.29 16.99 12.04
CA ARG A 233 14.02 16.33 11.77
C ARG A 233 12.84 17.25 12.01
N ASN A 234 12.79 17.91 13.17
CA ASN A 234 11.69 18.80 13.54
C ASN A 234 11.56 19.97 12.55
N ARG A 235 12.69 20.56 12.11
CA ARG A 235 12.67 21.63 11.10
C ARG A 235 12.20 21.17 9.74
N ILE A 236 12.59 19.97 9.30
CA ILE A 236 12.10 19.39 8.05
C ILE A 236 10.60 19.10 8.14
N ILE A 237 10.13 18.54 9.26
CA ILE A 237 8.71 18.31 9.51
C ILE A 237 7.92 19.63 9.45
N GLU A 238 8.39 20.66 10.15
CA GLU A 238 7.76 21.98 10.14
C GLU A 238 7.73 22.59 8.74
N HIS A 239 8.84 22.48 8.00
CA HIS A 239 8.92 22.93 6.62
C HIS A 239 7.94 22.19 5.69
N ILE A 240 7.81 20.87 5.84
CA ILE A 240 6.84 20.07 5.09
C ILE A 240 5.41 20.53 5.39
N LYS A 241 5.08 20.76 6.67
CA LYS A 241 3.76 21.26 7.08
C LYS A 241 3.46 22.65 6.50
N GLN A 242 4.43 23.56 6.55
CA GLN A 242 4.27 24.93 6.06
C GLN A 242 4.15 24.99 4.54
N THR A 243 4.93 24.18 3.82
CA THR A 243 4.98 24.23 2.35
C THR A 243 4.02 23.27 1.67
N ARG A 244 3.40 22.33 2.41
CA ARG A 244 2.53 21.27 1.87
C ARG A 244 3.18 20.52 0.70
N LEU A 245 4.48 20.22 0.84
CA LEU A 245 5.33 19.58 -0.18
C LEU A 245 5.53 20.40 -1.47
N LYS A 246 5.07 21.66 -1.51
CA LYS A 246 5.21 22.59 -2.64
C LYS A 246 6.29 23.64 -2.36
N ALA A 247 7.37 23.25 -1.68
CA ALA A 247 8.46 24.15 -1.33
C ALA A 247 9.19 24.68 -2.57
N THR A 248 9.33 26.00 -2.68
CA THR A 248 10.15 26.69 -3.69
C THR A 248 11.65 26.45 -3.45
N ASN A 249 12.48 26.71 -4.46
CA ASN A 249 13.94 26.59 -4.31
C ASN A 249 14.49 27.49 -3.20
N ASP A 250 13.98 28.72 -3.08
CA ASP A 250 14.40 29.66 -2.05
C ASP A 250 14.06 29.17 -0.64
N GLN A 251 12.85 28.61 -0.46
CA GLN A 251 12.44 28.00 0.81
C GLN A 251 13.29 26.78 1.17
N ARG A 252 13.63 25.94 0.19
CA ARG A 252 14.52 24.78 0.40
C ARG A 252 15.93 25.23 0.77
N GLN A 253 16.45 26.28 0.12
CA GLN A 253 17.76 26.85 0.44
C GLN A 253 17.78 27.46 1.84
N ALA A 254 16.72 28.19 2.22
CA ALA A 254 16.58 28.75 3.56
C ALA A 254 16.62 27.65 4.63
N LEU A 255 15.84 26.57 4.46
CA LEU A 255 15.89 25.42 5.36
C LEU A 255 17.29 24.80 5.44
N MET A 256 17.99 24.66 4.31
CA MET A 256 19.32 24.08 4.28
C MET A 256 20.35 24.97 4.99
N LEU A 257 20.23 26.29 4.87
CA LEU A 257 21.05 27.25 5.60
C LEU A 257 20.79 27.19 7.10
N GLU A 258 19.53 27.07 7.52
CA GLU A 258 19.19 26.88 8.93
C GLU A 258 19.82 25.61 9.51
N ILE A 259 19.73 24.49 8.77
CA ILE A 259 20.41 23.24 9.12
C ILE A 259 21.92 23.46 9.22
N TYR A 260 22.52 24.10 8.21
CA TYR A 260 23.95 24.38 8.20
C TYR A 260 24.38 25.17 9.44
N HIS A 261 23.64 26.22 9.83
CA HIS A 261 23.99 27.06 10.97
C HIS A 261 23.93 26.34 12.32
N MET A 262 23.04 25.36 12.47
CA MET A 262 22.90 24.54 13.69
C MET A 262 24.05 23.55 13.90
N LEU A 263 24.77 23.18 12.84
CA LEU A 263 25.87 22.23 12.91
C LEU A 263 27.15 22.84 13.52
N ASP A 264 27.94 22.00 14.17
CA ASP A 264 29.31 22.35 14.54
C ASP A 264 30.25 22.40 13.33
N GLN A 265 31.47 22.91 13.52
CA GLN A 265 32.39 23.20 12.43
C GLN A 265 32.84 21.95 11.65
N ASP A 266 33.01 20.81 12.32
CA ASP A 266 33.38 19.55 11.67
C ASP A 266 32.26 19.10 10.73
N ARG A 267 31.03 19.06 11.25
CA ARG A 267 29.83 18.66 10.49
C ARG A 267 29.47 19.63 9.38
N LYS A 268 29.69 20.94 9.56
CA LYS A 268 29.58 21.95 8.49
C LYS A 268 30.51 21.65 7.33
N THR A 269 31.75 21.26 7.63
CA THR A 269 32.74 20.91 6.62
C THR A 269 32.31 19.66 5.84
N LYS A 270 31.84 18.62 6.56
CA LYS A 270 31.29 17.40 5.94
C LYS A 270 30.08 17.70 5.05
N LEU A 271 29.16 18.52 5.54
CA LEU A 271 27.97 18.92 4.78
C LEU A 271 28.32 19.68 3.51
N PHE A 272 29.27 20.62 3.60
CA PHE A 272 29.75 21.38 2.45
C PHE A 272 30.41 20.48 1.40
N ALA A 273 31.25 19.54 1.84
CA ALA A 273 31.87 18.56 0.96
C ALA A 273 30.83 17.70 0.22
N TYR A 274 29.82 17.20 0.95
CA TYR A 274 28.71 16.44 0.38
C TYR A 274 27.89 17.25 -0.63
N MET A 275 27.53 18.50 -0.31
CA MET A 275 26.79 19.35 -1.24
C MET A 275 27.61 19.64 -2.51
N THR A 276 28.92 19.80 -2.37
CA THR A 276 29.83 20.03 -3.50
C THR A 276 29.92 18.79 -4.38
N SER A 277 30.05 17.58 -3.81
CA SER A 277 30.08 16.34 -4.60
C SER A 277 28.78 16.14 -5.38
N VAL A 278 27.62 16.32 -4.73
CA VAL A 278 26.31 16.21 -5.39
C VAL A 278 26.14 17.24 -6.52
N ALA A 279 26.70 18.44 -6.38
CA ALA A 279 26.66 19.46 -7.43
C ALA A 279 27.57 19.12 -8.62
N LEU A 280 28.72 18.47 -8.37
CA LEU A 280 29.68 18.09 -9.40
C LEU A 280 29.25 16.83 -10.16
N ASP A 281 28.65 15.85 -9.49
CA ASP A 281 28.17 14.60 -10.10
C ASP A 281 26.92 14.77 -10.98
N ARG A 282 26.32 15.98 -10.98
CA ARG A 282 25.15 16.32 -11.81
C ARG A 282 25.51 16.95 -13.16
N ASN A 283 26.80 17.12 -13.46
CA ASN A 283 27.33 17.55 -14.76
C ASN A 283 27.96 16.37 -15.51
#